data_AF-A0A9P6VT96-F1
#
_entry.id   AF-A0A9P6VT96-F1
#
_cell.length_a   1.000
_cell.length_b   1.000
_cell.length_c   1.000
_cell.angle_alpha   90.00
_cell.angle_beta   90.00
_cell.angle_gamma   90.00
#
_symmetry.space_group_name_H-M   'P 1'
#
loop_
_entity.id
_entity.type
_entity.pdbx_description
1 polymer ?
#
loop_
_entity_poly.entity_id
_entity_poly.type
_entity_poly.pdbx_seq_one_letter_code
_entity_poly.pdbx_strand_id
1 'polypeptide(L)'
;EYDAFLFGIPTRFGTLPAQWSAFWDSTGALWADGSLYGKPAGFFISTSSYGGGQEATVRNCLSYLVHHGMIYIPLGYKNAFAELANVEEVHGGSPWGAGTLAGADGSRTASEIELKIAQIQGKTFYESAKKFIPDSKTTTNAAGTTTAKDNNSKAAAKPAAKAADTKRQAAKPADAKKEENKKESSSLMDCCTVM
;
A
#
# COMPACT_ATOMS: atom_id res chain seq x y z
N GLU A 1 -11.21 -5.43 -8.88
CA GLU A 1 -12.16 -6.15 -8.02
C GLU A 1 -12.34 -5.47 -6.67
N TYR A 2 -11.27 -5.24 -5.92
CA TYR A 2 -11.35 -4.51 -4.65
C TYR A 2 -11.20 -3.00 -4.83
N ASP A 3 -11.76 -2.25 -3.88
CA ASP A 3 -11.73 -0.79 -3.88
C ASP A 3 -10.69 -0.19 -2.94
N ALA A 4 -10.24 -0.95 -1.95
CA ALA A 4 -9.21 -0.54 -1.01
C ALA A 4 -8.31 -1.72 -0.62
N PHE A 5 -7.07 -1.42 -0.24
CA PHE A 5 -6.04 -2.43 0.05
C PHE A 5 -5.29 -2.15 1.35
N LEU A 6 -5.00 -3.20 2.11
CA LEU A 6 -4.01 -3.18 3.19
C LEU A 6 -2.89 -4.15 2.84
N PHE A 7 -1.68 -3.61 2.64
CA PHE A 7 -0.53 -4.38 2.22
C PHE A 7 0.36 -4.75 3.41
N GLY A 8 0.57 -6.04 3.61
CA GLY A 8 1.43 -6.60 4.66
C GLY A 8 2.86 -6.83 4.17
N ILE A 9 3.82 -6.01 4.63
CA ILE A 9 5.20 -6.07 4.15
C ILE A 9 6.15 -6.53 5.27
N PRO A 10 6.75 -7.73 5.18
CA PRO A 10 7.88 -8.07 6.05
C PRO A 10 9.13 -7.32 5.55
N THR A 11 9.77 -6.53 6.41
CA THR A 11 10.95 -5.73 6.04
C THR A 11 12.08 -6.59 5.47
N ARG A 12 12.79 -6.03 4.50
CA ARG A 12 14.14 -6.45 4.12
C ARG A 12 15.01 -5.20 4.07
N PHE A 13 15.82 -5.01 5.10
CA PHE A 13 16.73 -3.85 5.23
C PHE A 13 16.03 -2.49 5.07
N GLY A 14 14.81 -2.35 5.59
CA GLY A 14 14.03 -1.11 5.47
C GLY A 14 13.41 -0.88 4.10
N THR A 15 13.36 -1.92 3.25
CA THR A 15 12.60 -1.95 2.00
C THR A 15 11.75 -3.21 1.90
N LEU A 16 11.01 -3.33 0.82
CA LEU A 16 10.18 -4.49 0.49
C LEU A 16 11.02 -5.72 0.11
N PRO A 17 10.53 -6.94 0.37
CA PRO A 17 11.17 -8.17 -0.09
C PRO A 17 10.98 -8.37 -1.60
N ALA A 18 11.81 -9.23 -2.21
CA ALA A 18 11.77 -9.50 -3.65
C ALA A 18 10.39 -9.94 -4.16
N GLN A 19 9.62 -10.67 -3.35
CA GLN A 19 8.27 -11.12 -3.69
C GLN A 19 7.31 -9.93 -3.88
N TRP A 20 7.43 -8.90 -3.03
CA TRP A 20 6.66 -7.67 -3.17
C TRP A 20 7.14 -6.83 -4.34
N SER A 21 8.44 -6.84 -4.64
CA SER A 21 8.99 -6.15 -5.83
C SER A 21 8.41 -6.78 -7.10
N ALA A 22 8.49 -8.11 -7.21
CA ALA A 22 7.95 -8.84 -8.35
C ALA A 22 6.43 -8.66 -8.51
N PHE A 23 5.69 -8.52 -7.40
CA PHE A 23 4.27 -8.19 -7.45
C PHE A 23 4.04 -6.82 -8.13
N TRP A 24 4.73 -5.77 -7.69
CA TRP A 24 4.60 -4.44 -8.29
C TRP A 24 5.15 -4.38 -9.72
N ASP A 25 6.22 -5.11 -10.03
CA ASP A 25 6.75 -5.18 -11.40
C ASP A 25 5.73 -5.80 -12.37
N SER A 26 4.84 -6.67 -11.87
CA SER A 26 3.78 -7.29 -12.67
C SER A 26 2.57 -6.39 -12.94
N THR A 27 2.45 -5.23 -12.27
CA THR A 27 1.29 -4.32 -12.40
C THR A 27 1.44 -3.28 -13.51
N GLY A 28 2.43 -3.40 -14.41
CA GLY A 28 2.69 -2.42 -15.48
C GLY A 28 1.49 -2.13 -16.39
N ALA A 29 0.66 -3.13 -16.69
CA ALA A 29 -0.57 -2.92 -17.48
C ALA A 29 -1.63 -2.13 -16.69
N LEU A 30 -1.78 -2.40 -15.39
CA LEU A 30 -2.71 -1.67 -14.51
C LEU A 30 -2.26 -0.22 -14.29
N TRP A 31 -0.94 0.01 -14.27
CA TRP A 31 -0.37 1.34 -14.25
C TRP A 31 -0.70 2.13 -15.52
N ALA A 32 -0.48 1.53 -16.70
CA ALA A 32 -0.77 2.19 -17.98
C ALA A 32 -2.26 2.51 -18.17
N ASP A 33 -3.15 1.63 -17.70
CA ASP A 33 -4.61 1.84 -17.74
C ASP A 33 -5.12 2.78 -16.63
N GLY A 34 -4.31 3.04 -15.60
CA GLY A 34 -4.73 3.83 -14.44
C GLY A 34 -5.77 3.14 -13.57
N SER A 35 -5.92 1.81 -13.64
CA SER A 35 -7.00 1.08 -12.96
C SER A 35 -6.94 1.14 -11.43
N LEU A 36 -5.79 1.53 -10.86
CA LEU A 36 -5.58 1.70 -9.42
C LEU A 36 -5.70 3.15 -8.95
N TYR A 37 -5.92 4.10 -9.86
CA TYR A 37 -6.02 5.52 -9.52
C TYR A 37 -7.17 5.78 -8.54
N GLY A 38 -6.91 6.59 -7.51
CA GLY A 38 -7.89 6.97 -6.49
C GLY A 38 -8.24 5.88 -5.47
N LYS A 39 -7.73 4.65 -5.63
CA LYS A 39 -8.02 3.56 -4.69
C LYS A 39 -7.24 3.74 -3.38
N PRO A 40 -7.90 3.69 -2.21
CA PRO A 40 -7.21 3.76 -0.93
C PRO A 40 -6.28 2.57 -0.67
N ALA A 41 -5.11 2.85 -0.11
CA ALA A 41 -4.15 1.85 0.33
C ALA A 41 -3.51 2.22 1.67
N GLY A 42 -3.26 1.21 2.48
CA GLY A 42 -2.49 1.33 3.72
C GLY A 42 -1.48 0.18 3.84
N PHE A 43 -0.58 0.30 4.81
CA PHE A 43 0.47 -0.69 5.05
C PHE A 43 0.48 -1.15 6.50
N PHE A 44 0.81 -2.41 6.71
CA PHE A 44 1.24 -2.93 8.01
C PHE A 44 2.51 -3.75 7.80
N ILE A 45 3.40 -3.76 8.78
CA ILE A 45 4.76 -4.28 8.58
C ILE A 45 5.22 -5.21 9.69
N SER A 46 6.23 -6.02 9.39
CA SER A 46 6.91 -6.87 10.36
C SER A 46 8.41 -6.70 10.24
N THR A 47 9.11 -6.59 11.38
CA THR A 47 10.56 -6.44 11.42
C THR A 47 11.16 -7.35 12.49
N SER A 48 12.46 -7.66 12.39
CA SER A 48 13.14 -8.44 13.42
C SER A 48 13.47 -7.63 14.68
N SER A 49 13.69 -6.33 14.52
CA SER A 49 14.16 -5.43 15.59
C SER A 49 13.48 -4.07 15.50
N TYR A 50 13.39 -3.37 16.63
CA TYR A 50 12.67 -2.10 16.76
C TYR A 50 13.12 -1.04 15.73
N GLY A 51 14.44 -0.86 15.56
CA GLY A 51 15.00 0.07 14.56
C GLY A 51 15.11 -0.48 13.14
N GLY A 52 14.76 -1.75 12.90
CA GLY A 52 14.99 -2.51 11.67
C GLY A 52 14.09 -2.14 10.49
N GLY A 53 13.71 -0.87 10.37
CA GLY A 53 12.87 -0.37 9.28
C GLY A 53 11.37 -0.41 9.57
N GLN A 54 10.95 -0.30 10.84
CA GLN A 54 9.53 -0.18 11.20
C GLN A 54 8.84 0.95 10.43
N GLU A 55 9.54 2.06 10.23
CA GLU A 55 9.02 3.22 9.48
C GLU A 55 9.52 3.25 8.02
N ALA A 56 10.82 3.00 7.83
CA ALA A 56 11.48 3.16 6.54
C ALA A 56 10.86 2.26 5.45
N THR A 57 10.43 1.05 5.82
CA THR A 57 9.78 0.11 4.89
C THR A 57 8.54 0.74 4.26
N VAL A 58 7.64 1.31 5.08
CA VAL A 58 6.40 1.94 4.58
C VAL A 58 6.73 3.14 3.71
N ARG A 59 7.64 4.01 4.17
CA ARG A 59 8.06 5.21 3.42
C ARG A 59 8.62 4.87 2.04
N ASN A 60 9.43 3.82 1.94
CA ASN A 60 10.00 3.37 0.66
C ASN A 60 8.93 2.75 -0.26
N CYS A 61 7.93 2.07 0.31
CA CYS A 61 6.79 1.54 -0.44
C CYS A 61 5.85 2.61 -0.99
N LEU A 62 5.87 3.84 -0.46
CA LEU A 62 4.98 4.92 -0.93
C LEU A 62 5.20 5.26 -2.41
N SER A 63 6.42 5.08 -2.93
CA SER A 63 6.73 5.29 -4.35
C SER A 63 5.79 4.50 -5.28
N TYR A 64 5.52 3.23 -4.97
CA TYR A 64 4.61 2.40 -5.76
C TYR A 64 3.17 2.92 -5.75
N LEU A 65 2.67 3.34 -4.58
CA LEU A 65 1.32 3.91 -4.46
C LEU A 65 1.21 5.19 -5.29
N VAL A 66 2.20 6.07 -5.18
CA VAL A 66 2.23 7.36 -5.89
C VAL A 66 2.25 7.15 -7.41
N HIS A 67 3.08 6.22 -7.91
CA HIS A 67 3.13 5.91 -9.34
C HIS A 67 1.81 5.35 -9.88
N HIS A 68 1.06 4.59 -9.07
CA HIS A 68 -0.27 4.08 -9.42
C HIS A 68 -1.41 5.09 -9.16
N GLY A 69 -1.13 6.26 -8.59
CA GLY A 69 -2.15 7.25 -8.21
C GLY A 69 -3.07 6.79 -7.07
N MET A 70 -2.59 5.88 -6.22
CA MET A 70 -3.35 5.38 -5.06
C MET A 70 -3.32 6.37 -3.90
N ILE A 71 -4.37 6.35 -3.07
CA ILE A 71 -4.50 7.24 -1.91
C ILE A 71 -3.92 6.53 -0.69
N TYR A 72 -2.78 7.01 -0.18
CA TYR A 72 -2.21 6.47 1.04
C TYR A 72 -2.98 6.95 2.29
N ILE A 73 -3.47 6.00 3.10
CA ILE A 73 -4.11 6.26 4.38
C ILE A 73 -3.18 5.80 5.51
N PRO A 74 -2.55 6.72 6.27
CA PRO A 74 -1.72 6.37 7.42
C PRO A 74 -2.58 5.95 8.62
N LEU A 75 -1.96 5.28 9.60
CA LEU A 75 -2.59 4.98 10.89
C LEU A 75 -2.78 6.25 11.74
N GLY A 76 -1.73 7.07 11.83
CA GLY A 76 -1.68 8.25 12.68
C GLY A 76 -1.75 7.93 14.18
N TYR A 77 -1.68 8.96 15.02
CA TYR A 77 -1.67 8.78 16.48
C TYR A 77 -3.07 8.77 17.11
N LYS A 78 -4.05 9.49 16.54
CA LYS A 78 -5.33 9.82 17.21
C LYS A 78 -6.02 8.62 17.88
N ASN A 79 -6.13 7.50 17.17
CA ASN A 79 -6.91 6.35 17.61
C ASN A 79 -6.08 5.28 18.31
N ALA A 80 -4.74 5.37 18.25
CA ALA A 80 -3.79 4.41 18.81
C ALA A 80 -2.72 5.11 19.67
N PHE A 81 -3.05 6.26 20.28
CA PHE A 81 -2.05 7.09 20.96
C PHE A 81 -1.45 6.37 22.16
N ALA A 82 -2.29 5.77 23.00
CA ALA A 82 -1.85 5.06 24.20
C ALA A 82 -0.96 3.87 23.86
N GLU A 83 -1.28 3.17 22.78
CA GLU A 83 -0.53 2.01 22.30
C GLU A 83 0.78 2.40 21.62
N LEU A 84 0.76 3.41 20.73
CA LEU A 84 1.95 3.85 19.99
C LEU A 84 2.94 4.66 20.84
N ALA A 85 2.47 5.34 21.88
CA ALA A 85 3.29 6.08 22.83
C ALA A 85 3.73 5.22 24.03
N ASN A 86 3.42 3.93 24.03
CA ASN A 86 3.84 3.02 25.09
C ASN A 86 5.36 2.87 25.08
N VAL A 87 5.98 3.01 26.25
CA VAL A 87 7.44 2.84 26.45
C VAL A 87 7.74 1.80 27.54
N GLU A 88 6.72 1.13 28.06
CA GLU A 88 6.82 0.11 29.10
C GLU A 88 7.16 -1.26 28.51
N GLU A 89 6.64 -1.58 27.32
CA GLU A 89 6.99 -2.79 26.57
C GLU A 89 7.52 -2.50 25.18
N VAL A 90 8.36 -3.39 24.67
CA VAL A 90 8.86 -3.31 23.29
C VAL A 90 7.78 -3.78 22.33
N HIS A 91 7.27 -2.86 21.52
CA HIS A 91 6.24 -3.12 20.50
C HIS A 91 6.63 -2.55 19.13
N GLY A 92 6.07 -3.14 18.07
CA GLY A 92 6.09 -2.58 16.73
C GLY A 92 4.98 -1.55 16.50
N GLY A 93 5.01 -0.93 15.32
CA GLY A 93 4.02 0.06 14.92
C GLY A 93 4.55 1.48 14.94
N SER A 94 3.97 2.30 14.08
CA SER A 94 4.34 3.71 13.88
C SER A 94 3.14 4.49 13.34
N PRO A 95 3.17 5.83 13.28
CA PRO A 95 2.11 6.59 12.61
C PRO A 95 1.92 6.20 11.14
N TRP A 96 2.93 5.58 10.50
CA TRP A 96 2.85 5.11 9.11
C TRP A 96 1.95 3.87 8.94
N GLY A 97 1.75 3.09 10.00
CA GLY A 97 1.01 1.83 9.94
C GLY A 97 1.26 0.94 11.15
N ALA A 98 0.41 -0.06 11.36
CA ALA A 98 0.64 -1.07 12.39
C ALA A 98 1.89 -1.86 12.07
N GLY A 99 2.54 -2.36 13.12
CA GLY A 99 3.77 -3.10 13.00
C GLY A 99 3.87 -4.17 14.07
N THR A 100 4.65 -5.21 13.79
CA THR A 100 4.99 -6.24 14.76
C THR A 100 6.48 -6.55 14.74
N LEU A 101 7.01 -7.08 15.84
CA LEU A 101 8.38 -7.53 15.97
C LEU A 101 8.43 -9.06 16.00
N ALA A 102 9.16 -9.65 15.04
CA ALA A 102 9.35 -11.09 14.94
C ALA A 102 10.54 -11.60 15.79
N GLY A 103 11.38 -10.71 16.31
CA GLY A 103 12.64 -11.09 16.96
C GLY A 103 13.73 -11.50 15.96
N ALA A 104 14.95 -11.69 16.45
CA ALA A 104 16.11 -12.00 15.61
C ALA A 104 16.04 -13.40 14.98
N ASP A 105 15.44 -14.35 15.68
CA ASP A 105 15.23 -15.74 15.28
C ASP A 105 13.84 -16.00 14.68
N GLY A 106 12.96 -14.99 14.66
CA GLY A 106 11.59 -15.11 14.17
C GLY A 106 10.63 -15.79 15.15
N SER A 107 11.03 -16.06 16.40
CA SER A 107 10.20 -16.78 17.37
C SER A 107 9.16 -15.92 18.08
N ARG A 108 9.35 -14.59 18.10
CA ARG A 108 8.41 -13.67 18.76
C ARG A 108 7.13 -13.55 17.94
N THR A 109 6.01 -13.79 18.59
CA THR A 109 4.67 -13.54 18.05
C THR A 109 4.21 -12.11 18.35
N ALA A 110 3.19 -11.64 17.62
CA ALA A 110 2.64 -10.31 17.86
C ALA A 110 2.13 -10.16 19.30
N SER A 111 2.53 -9.08 19.99
CA SER A 111 2.06 -8.79 21.36
C SER A 111 0.60 -8.30 21.34
N GLU A 112 -0.04 -8.27 22.50
CA GLU A 112 -1.41 -7.77 22.63
C GLU A 112 -1.54 -6.30 22.18
N ILE A 113 -0.54 -5.46 22.48
CA ILE A 113 -0.49 -4.06 22.02
C ILE A 113 -0.42 -4.01 20.49
N GLU A 114 0.45 -4.82 19.86
CA GLU A 114 0.59 -4.84 18.40
C GLU A 114 -0.69 -5.32 17.69
N LEU A 115 -1.35 -6.34 18.24
CA LEU A 115 -2.64 -6.83 17.75
C LEU A 115 -3.73 -5.77 17.90
N LYS A 116 -3.75 -5.05 19.03
CA LYS A 116 -4.69 -3.94 19.26
C LYS A 116 -4.47 -2.81 18.27
N ILE A 117 -3.22 -2.42 18.02
CA ILE A 117 -2.87 -1.42 17.00
C ILE A 117 -3.36 -1.86 15.62
N ALA A 118 -3.15 -3.12 15.24
CA ALA A 118 -3.61 -3.66 13.95
C ALA A 118 -5.14 -3.64 13.83
N GLN A 119 -5.87 -3.98 14.90
CA GLN A 119 -7.33 -3.88 14.93
C GLN A 119 -7.81 -2.44 14.78
N ILE A 120 -7.17 -1.50 15.49
CA ILE A 120 -7.45 -0.06 15.37
C ILE A 120 -7.21 0.38 13.92
N GLN A 121 -6.08 0.00 13.32
CA GLN A 121 -5.77 0.34 11.93
C GLN A 121 -6.83 -0.17 10.98
N GLY A 122 -7.25 -1.44 11.10
CA GLY A 122 -8.29 -2.00 10.23
C GLY A 122 -9.59 -1.21 10.29
N LYS A 123 -10.02 -0.84 11.51
CA LYS A 123 -11.23 -0.04 11.72
C LYS A 123 -11.10 1.37 11.14
N THR A 124 -10.05 2.11 11.49
CA THR A 124 -9.88 3.50 11.06
C THR A 124 -9.56 3.62 9.58
N PHE A 125 -8.85 2.65 9.01
CA PHE A 125 -8.61 2.52 7.59
C PHE A 125 -9.93 2.39 6.84
N TYR A 126 -10.79 1.46 7.24
CA TYR A 126 -12.10 1.28 6.61
C TYR A 126 -12.97 2.55 6.69
N GLU A 127 -13.04 3.17 7.88
CA GLU A 127 -13.78 4.41 8.09
C GLU A 127 -13.29 5.58 7.22
N SER A 128 -12.01 5.57 6.84
CA SER A 128 -11.41 6.58 5.98
C SER A 128 -11.54 6.22 4.50
N ALA A 129 -11.26 4.97 4.14
CA ALA A 129 -11.32 4.45 2.79
C ALA A 129 -12.72 4.59 2.18
N LYS A 130 -13.78 4.33 2.96
CA LYS A 130 -15.17 4.46 2.49
C LYS A 130 -15.52 5.86 1.96
N LYS A 131 -14.77 6.90 2.33
CA LYS A 131 -15.00 8.28 1.86
C LYS A 131 -14.53 8.49 0.42
N PHE A 132 -13.65 7.61 -0.06
CA PHE A 132 -13.08 7.65 -1.41
C PHE A 132 -13.72 6.62 -2.34
N ILE A 133 -14.46 5.66 -1.78
CA ILE A 133 -15.15 4.63 -2.54
C ILE A 133 -16.53 5.20 -2.90
N PRO A 134 -16.89 5.30 -4.19
CA PRO A 134 -18.21 5.72 -4.59
C PRO A 134 -19.26 4.77 -4.02
N ASP A 135 -20.30 5.31 -3.38
CA ASP A 135 -21.44 4.49 -2.99
C ASP A 135 -22.04 3.84 -4.24
N SER A 136 -22.22 2.51 -4.24
CA SER A 136 -22.91 1.78 -5.31
C SER A 136 -24.40 2.17 -5.47
N LYS A 137 -24.89 3.15 -4.70
CA LYS A 137 -26.29 3.60 -4.62
C LYS A 137 -26.58 4.95 -5.28
N THR A 138 -25.73 5.45 -6.16
CA THR A 138 -26.05 6.68 -6.91
C THR A 138 -25.84 6.49 -8.41
N THR A 139 -26.57 5.54 -9.00
CA THR A 139 -26.94 5.66 -10.41
C THR A 139 -28.17 6.56 -10.49
N THR A 140 -27.98 7.87 -10.48
CA THR A 140 -29.03 8.79 -10.92
C THR A 140 -29.08 8.70 -12.44
N ASN A 141 -29.86 7.75 -12.96
CA ASN A 141 -30.28 7.83 -14.35
C ASN A 141 -31.18 9.07 -14.49
N ALA A 142 -30.99 9.87 -15.54
CA ALA A 142 -31.81 11.04 -15.87
C ALA A 142 -33.29 10.72 -16.22
N ALA A 143 -33.81 9.57 -15.76
CA ALA A 143 -35.15 9.07 -16.02
C ALA A 143 -35.74 8.25 -14.85
N GLY A 144 -35.34 8.53 -13.60
CA GLY A 144 -36.13 8.21 -12.40
C GLY A 144 -36.73 6.80 -12.31
N THR A 145 -35.98 5.74 -12.60
CA THR A 145 -36.43 4.35 -12.38
C THR A 145 -35.27 3.49 -11.86
N THR A 146 -35.45 2.92 -10.66
CA THR A 146 -34.50 2.05 -9.97
C THR A 146 -34.72 0.59 -10.37
N THR A 147 -33.68 -0.10 -10.87
CA THR A 147 -33.66 -1.57 -10.94
C THR A 147 -32.39 -2.11 -10.28
N ALA A 148 -32.56 -3.05 -9.36
CA ALA A 148 -31.48 -3.74 -8.68
C ALA A 148 -30.79 -4.71 -9.65
N LYS A 149 -29.46 -4.62 -9.80
CA LYS A 149 -28.66 -5.70 -10.37
C LYS A 149 -27.94 -6.42 -9.24
N ASP A 150 -28.57 -7.50 -8.79
CA ASP A 150 -27.89 -8.58 -8.09
C ASP A 150 -26.88 -9.20 -9.05
N ASN A 151 -25.64 -9.40 -8.60
CA ASN A 151 -24.71 -10.30 -9.27
C ASN A 151 -23.78 -10.93 -8.23
N ASN A 152 -24.34 -11.86 -7.45
CA ASN A 152 -23.59 -13.02 -7.02
C ASN A 152 -23.50 -13.99 -8.20
N SER A 153 -22.34 -14.09 -8.85
CA SER A 153 -21.91 -15.37 -9.41
C SER A 153 -20.41 -15.40 -9.75
N LYS A 154 -19.85 -16.59 -9.52
CA LYS A 154 -18.58 -17.16 -10.02
C LYS A 154 -17.33 -17.00 -9.15
N ALA A 155 -17.26 -17.95 -8.23
CA ALA A 155 -16.04 -18.70 -7.93
C ALA A 155 -15.40 -19.27 -9.22
N ALA A 156 -14.10 -19.07 -9.38
CA ALA A 156 -13.12 -19.87 -10.13
C ALA A 156 -11.81 -19.08 -10.14
N ALA A 157 -10.59 -19.61 -10.14
CA ALA A 157 -10.02 -20.92 -9.87
C ALA A 157 -8.50 -20.64 -9.74
N LYS A 158 -7.82 -21.37 -8.85
CA LYS A 158 -6.37 -21.31 -8.66
C LYS A 158 -5.62 -21.71 -9.95
N PRO A 159 -4.61 -20.95 -10.44
CA PRO A 159 -3.65 -21.49 -11.39
C PRO A 159 -2.45 -22.08 -10.63
N ALA A 160 -2.16 -23.34 -10.97
CA ALA A 160 -0.96 -24.05 -10.55
C ALA A 160 0.29 -23.45 -11.22
N ALA A 161 1.34 -23.25 -10.44
CA ALA A 161 2.67 -22.89 -10.95
C ALA A 161 3.30 -24.10 -11.66
N LYS A 162 3.70 -23.93 -12.92
CA LYS A 162 4.63 -24.82 -13.60
C LYS A 162 5.95 -24.09 -13.77
N ALA A 163 7.01 -24.69 -13.24
CA ALA A 163 8.38 -24.22 -13.31
C ALA A 163 8.88 -24.19 -14.76
N ALA A 164 9.57 -23.12 -15.14
CA ALA A 164 10.43 -23.08 -16.31
C ALA A 164 11.78 -22.50 -15.88
N ASP A 165 12.77 -23.38 -15.92
CA ASP A 165 14.18 -23.21 -15.64
C ASP A 165 14.85 -22.69 -16.91
N THR A 166 15.51 -21.52 -16.89
CA THR A 166 16.45 -21.15 -17.97
C THR A 166 17.55 -20.22 -17.46
N LYS A 167 18.78 -20.65 -17.71
CA LYS A 167 20.05 -20.06 -17.31
C LYS A 167 20.35 -18.71 -18.00
N ARG A 168 20.76 -17.74 -17.16
CA ARG A 168 21.94 -16.84 -17.24
C ARG A 168 22.33 -16.23 -18.60
N GLN A 169 22.37 -14.89 -18.65
CA GLN A 169 23.51 -14.15 -19.21
C GLN A 169 23.61 -12.74 -18.63
N ALA A 170 24.84 -12.35 -18.28
CA ALA A 170 25.20 -11.08 -17.66
C ALA A 170 25.44 -10.02 -18.74
N ALA A 171 24.90 -8.82 -18.55
CA ALA A 171 25.21 -7.64 -19.36
C ALA A 171 26.13 -6.68 -18.57
N LYS A 172 27.19 -6.22 -19.24
CA LYS A 172 28.22 -5.29 -18.78
C LYS A 172 27.77 -3.84 -19.06
N PRO A 173 28.17 -2.81 -18.28
CA PRO A 173 27.60 -1.46 -18.40
C PRO A 173 28.19 -0.68 -19.58
N ALA A 174 27.38 0.22 -20.15
CA ALA A 174 27.78 1.19 -21.16
C ALA A 174 27.62 2.63 -20.62
N ASP A 175 28.61 3.46 -20.93
CA ASP A 175 28.84 4.81 -20.45
C ASP A 175 27.88 5.88 -20.98
N ALA A 176 27.88 7.00 -20.25
CA ALA A 176 27.09 8.21 -20.38
C ALA A 176 27.23 8.99 -21.70
N LYS A 177 26.16 9.71 -22.07
CA LYS A 177 26.23 11.00 -22.78
C LYS A 177 25.20 12.00 -22.24
N LYS A 178 25.67 13.22 -21.98
CA LYS A 178 24.90 14.44 -21.73
C LYS A 178 24.29 14.97 -23.04
N GLU A 179 23.12 15.57 -22.97
CA GLU A 179 22.81 16.82 -23.69
C GLU A 179 21.60 17.56 -23.09
N GLU A 180 21.66 18.89 -23.15
CA GLU A 180 20.82 19.87 -22.47
C GLU A 180 19.58 20.33 -23.26
N ASN A 181 18.58 20.79 -22.50
CA ASN A 181 17.62 21.90 -22.73
C ASN A 181 16.67 21.91 -23.96
N LYS A 182 15.35 22.00 -23.67
CA LYS A 182 14.55 23.21 -23.98
C LYS A 182 13.23 23.31 -23.20
N LYS A 183 12.92 24.54 -22.77
CA LYS A 183 11.67 25.08 -22.19
C LYS A 183 10.47 24.96 -23.14
N GLU A 184 9.27 24.76 -22.57
CA GLU A 184 8.09 25.67 -22.60
C GLU A 184 6.92 25.00 -21.85
N SER A 185 6.43 25.58 -20.75
CA SER A 185 5.29 26.51 -20.65
C SER A 185 3.93 25.87 -20.96
N SER A 186 3.12 25.59 -19.93
CA SER A 186 1.67 25.80 -19.97
C SER A 186 1.03 25.62 -18.59
N SER A 187 0.61 26.75 -17.99
CA SER A 187 -0.69 26.96 -17.32
C SER A 187 -1.34 25.77 -16.61
N LEU A 188 -1.37 25.81 -15.27
CA LEU A 188 -2.51 25.42 -14.42
C LEU A 188 -2.18 25.77 -12.96
N MET A 189 -2.51 27.01 -12.57
CA MET A 189 -2.56 27.43 -11.18
C MET A 189 -3.97 27.93 -10.92
N ASP A 190 -4.80 27.00 -10.47
CA ASP A 190 -5.94 27.29 -9.62
C ASP A 190 -6.29 26.03 -8.82
N CYS A 191 -6.63 26.23 -7.55
CA CYS A 191 -7.01 25.23 -6.55
C CYS A 191 -5.88 24.64 -5.69
N CYS A 192 -5.30 25.47 -4.81
CA CYS A 192 -5.04 25.08 -3.42
C CYS A 192 -4.59 26.32 -2.62
N THR A 193 -5.56 27.09 -2.12
CA THR A 193 -5.31 28.03 -1.03
C THR A 193 -4.90 27.23 0.19
N VAL A 194 -3.61 27.30 0.50
CA VAL A 194 -3.00 26.87 1.76
C VAL A 194 -3.50 27.81 2.86
N MET A 195 -4.10 27.25 3.91
CA MET A 195 -4.17 27.88 5.24
C MET A 195 -3.19 27.14 6.15
#